data_AF-W4KQH3-F1
#
_entry.id   AF-W4KQH3-F1
#
_cell.length_a   1.000
_cell.length_b   1.000
_cell.length_c   1.000
_cell.angle_alpha   90.00
_cell.angle_beta   90.00
_cell.angle_gamma   90.00
#
_symmetry.space_group_name_H-M   'P 1'
#
loop_
_entity.id
_entity.type
_entity.pdbx_description
1 polymer ?
#
loop_
_entity_poly.entity_id
_entity_poly.type
_entity_poly.pdbx_seq_one_letter_code
_entity_poly.pdbx_strand_id
1 'polypeptide(L)'
;MSFVGLPPSAARFCFVLSFFLRFSCIAAKLFNITIDDSGKDPVTGALIQYLPNLTFWHPSEQPCSGCTAHPDPTQAFDGTWHDSSFDPAIGNTVTYVYVPFTGTAIYVFGIVAHTSASPNANADQQFLIDSQVVGQFQLQPTGSTVYDYNVPIYVNESLPNGLHNLT
;
A
#
# COMPACT_ATOMS: atom_id res chain seq x y z
N MET A 1 -61.85 -10.27 -34.52
CA MET A 1 -60.86 -10.18 -33.43
C MET A 1 -60.37 -8.76 -33.38
N SER A 2 -60.87 -7.98 -32.42
CA SER A 2 -60.67 -6.53 -32.36
C SER A 2 -59.43 -6.23 -31.52
N PHE A 3 -58.38 -5.71 -32.15
CA PHE A 3 -57.19 -5.22 -31.44
C PHE A 3 -57.55 -3.89 -30.76
N VAL A 4 -57.69 -3.91 -29.43
CA VAL A 4 -57.83 -2.70 -28.63
C VAL A 4 -56.45 -2.07 -28.51
N GLY A 5 -56.21 -0.99 -29.26
CA GLY A 5 -54.98 -0.20 -29.18
C GLY A 5 -54.94 0.59 -27.87
N LEU A 6 -53.84 0.46 -27.12
CA LEU A 6 -53.58 1.25 -25.91
C LEU A 6 -53.50 2.75 -26.26
N PRO A 7 -54.08 3.65 -25.45
CA PRO A 7 -54.01 5.09 -25.68
C PRO A 7 -52.56 5.58 -25.58
N PRO A 8 -52.13 6.54 -26.43
CA PRO A 8 -50.75 7.03 -26.50
C PRO A 8 -50.22 7.65 -25.19
N SER A 9 -51.12 8.05 -24.27
CA SER A 9 -50.80 8.53 -22.93
C SER A 9 -50.34 7.41 -21.98
N ALA A 10 -50.90 6.20 -22.09
CA ALA A 10 -50.50 5.04 -21.31
C ALA A 10 -49.13 4.50 -21.75
N ALA A 11 -48.85 4.51 -23.06
CA ALA A 11 -47.55 4.13 -23.60
C ALA A 11 -46.42 5.06 -23.14
N ARG A 12 -46.67 6.38 -23.04
CA ARG A 12 -45.73 7.36 -22.50
C ARG A 12 -45.49 7.18 -21.00
N PHE A 13 -46.53 6.87 -20.22
CA PHE A 13 -46.41 6.62 -18.78
C PHE A 13 -45.62 5.34 -18.47
N CYS A 14 -45.84 4.27 -19.24
CA CYS A 14 -45.08 3.02 -19.13
C CYS A 14 -43.59 3.19 -19.49
N PHE A 15 -43.27 4.04 -20.47
CA PHE A 15 -41.87 4.32 -20.84
C PHE A 15 -41.11 5.05 -19.73
N VAL A 16 -41.76 6.00 -19.05
CA VAL A 16 -41.18 6.75 -17.92
C VAL A 16 -40.99 5.83 -16.71
N LEU A 17 -41.98 4.99 -16.38
CA LEU A 17 -41.89 4.02 -15.27
C LEU A 17 -40.80 2.95 -15.50
N SER A 18 -40.62 2.52 -16.75
CA SER A 18 -39.56 1.59 -17.17
C SER A 18 -38.16 2.20 -17.07
N PHE A 19 -38.02 3.51 -17.25
CA PHE A 19 -36.74 4.21 -17.12
C PHE A 19 -36.29 4.34 -15.66
N PHE A 20 -37.22 4.52 -14.72
CA PHE A 20 -36.92 4.55 -13.28
C PHE A 20 -36.60 3.18 -12.67
N LEU A 21 -37.10 2.09 -13.26
CA LEU A 21 -36.82 0.70 -12.83
C LEU A 21 -35.44 0.17 -13.24
N ARG A 22 -34.63 0.95 -13.97
CA ARG A 22 -33.27 0.55 -14.38
C ARG A 22 -32.16 1.11 -13.51
N PHE A 23 -32.48 1.93 -12.52
CA PHE A 23 -31.49 2.38 -11.53
C PHE A 23 -31.35 1.32 -10.43
N SER A 24 -30.58 0.28 -10.72
CA SER A 24 -30.07 -0.62 -9.68
C SER A 24 -29.18 0.20 -8.75
N CYS A 25 -29.53 0.30 -7.47
CA CYS A 25 -28.62 0.83 -6.46
C CYS A 25 -27.42 -0.11 -6.35
N ILE A 26 -26.24 0.34 -6.79
CA ILE A 26 -24.99 -0.37 -6.57
C ILE A 26 -24.56 -0.04 -5.14
N ALA A 27 -24.59 -1.02 -4.25
CA ALA A 27 -24.02 -0.89 -2.92
C ALA A 27 -22.51 -1.20 -3.00
N ALA A 28 -21.68 -0.18 -2.82
CA ALA A 28 -20.24 -0.36 -2.62
C ALA A 28 -19.98 -0.71 -1.15
N LYS A 29 -19.19 -1.75 -0.89
CA LYS A 29 -18.77 -2.15 0.46
C LYS A 29 -17.28 -1.87 0.61
N LEU A 30 -16.91 -1.15 1.68
CA LEU A 30 -15.52 -1.01 2.08
C LEU A 30 -15.01 -2.33 2.69
N PHE A 31 -13.80 -2.72 2.32
CA PHE A 31 -13.10 -3.85 2.88
C PHE A 31 -11.61 -3.53 2.95
N ASN A 32 -10.91 -4.18 3.89
CA ASN A 32 -9.48 -4.01 4.08
C ASN A 32 -8.74 -5.18 3.43
N ILE A 33 -7.61 -4.86 2.80
CA ILE A 33 -6.64 -5.84 2.31
C ILE A 33 -5.34 -5.56 3.06
N THR A 34 -4.78 -6.59 3.68
CA THR A 34 -3.43 -6.55 4.24
C THR A 34 -2.55 -7.37 3.33
N ILE A 35 -1.43 -6.79 2.91
CA ILE A 35 -0.45 -7.42 2.02
C ILE A 35 0.85 -7.45 2.80
N ASP A 36 1.41 -8.64 2.95
CA ASP A 36 2.75 -8.82 3.48
C ASP A 36 3.79 -8.21 2.51
N ASP A 37 4.93 -7.81 3.04
CA ASP A 37 6.01 -7.17 2.28
C ASP A 37 6.55 -8.09 1.15
N SER A 38 6.53 -9.39 1.36
CA SER A 38 6.90 -10.45 0.40
C SER A 38 5.68 -11.02 -0.34
N GLY A 39 4.49 -10.47 -0.06
CA GLY A 39 3.22 -10.91 -0.56
C GLY A 39 2.78 -10.29 -1.90
N LYS A 40 1.54 -10.59 -2.25
CA LYS A 40 0.84 -10.00 -3.40
C LYS A 40 -0.58 -9.63 -3.01
N ASP A 41 -1.13 -8.62 -3.66
CA ASP A 41 -2.55 -8.28 -3.54
C ASP A 41 -3.39 -9.52 -3.90
N PRO A 42 -4.19 -10.08 -2.97
CA PRO A 42 -4.99 -11.28 -3.22
C PRO A 42 -6.13 -11.04 -4.22
N VAL A 43 -6.51 -9.79 -4.49
CA VAL A 43 -7.58 -9.41 -5.42
C VAL A 43 -7.04 -9.18 -6.81
N THR A 44 -5.97 -8.39 -6.95
CA THR A 44 -5.42 -8.00 -8.25
C THR A 44 -4.24 -8.85 -8.71
N GLY A 45 -3.55 -9.52 -7.78
CA GLY A 45 -2.29 -10.21 -8.02
C GLY A 45 -1.08 -9.29 -8.14
N ALA A 46 -1.24 -7.98 -7.90
CA ALA A 46 -0.14 -7.02 -7.93
C ALA A 46 0.90 -7.32 -6.85
N LEU A 47 2.17 -7.10 -7.18
CA LEU A 47 3.30 -7.29 -6.27
C LEU A 47 3.83 -5.93 -5.80
N ILE A 48 4.36 -5.91 -4.58
CA ILE A 48 5.20 -4.81 -4.10
C ILE A 48 6.51 -4.86 -4.88
N GLN A 49 6.95 -3.70 -5.40
CA GLN A 49 8.19 -3.60 -6.15
C GLN A 49 9.25 -2.88 -5.33
N TYR A 50 10.34 -3.59 -5.05
CA TYR A 50 11.51 -3.06 -4.35
C TYR A 50 12.57 -2.63 -5.35
N LEU A 51 12.82 -1.33 -5.42
CA LEU A 51 13.64 -0.72 -6.46
C LEU A 51 14.89 -0.03 -5.88
N PRO A 52 16.02 -0.07 -6.60
CA PRO A 52 16.13 -0.49 -8.00
C PRO A 52 16.27 -2.00 -8.26
N ASN A 53 16.77 -2.80 -7.30
CA ASN A 53 16.87 -4.26 -7.41
C ASN A 53 17.31 -4.91 -6.07
N LEU A 54 17.47 -6.25 -6.08
CA LEU A 54 17.85 -7.08 -4.94
C LEU A 54 19.27 -6.85 -4.37
N THR A 55 20.11 -6.05 -5.05
CA THR A 55 21.40 -5.62 -4.48
C THR A 55 21.22 -4.49 -3.47
N PHE A 56 20.08 -3.81 -3.51
CA PHE A 56 19.74 -2.68 -2.65
C PHE A 56 18.66 -3.02 -1.62
N TRP A 57 17.76 -3.92 -1.98
CA TRP A 57 16.72 -4.44 -1.09
C TRP A 57 16.93 -5.92 -0.85
N HIS A 58 17.07 -6.29 0.42
CA HIS A 58 17.33 -7.66 0.82
C HIS A 58 16.10 -8.24 1.51
N PRO A 59 15.46 -9.27 0.92
CA PRO A 59 14.41 -10.01 1.60
C PRO A 59 15.01 -10.87 2.72
N SER A 60 14.24 -11.06 3.79
CA SER A 60 14.57 -11.92 4.92
C SER A 60 14.93 -13.37 4.51
N GLU A 61 14.35 -13.85 3.40
CA GLU A 61 14.54 -15.19 2.84
C GLU A 61 15.87 -15.32 2.08
N GLN A 62 16.50 -14.20 1.71
CA GLN A 62 17.82 -14.15 1.09
C GLN A 62 18.73 -13.24 1.93
N PRO A 63 19.11 -13.69 3.14
CA PRO A 63 19.86 -12.86 4.07
C PRO A 63 21.19 -12.41 3.45
N CYS A 64 21.43 -11.10 3.48
CA CYS A 64 22.67 -10.55 2.95
C CYS A 64 23.80 -10.70 3.99
N SER A 65 24.99 -11.11 3.55
CA SER A 65 26.10 -11.46 4.47
C SER A 65 26.62 -10.28 5.33
N GLY A 66 26.38 -9.05 4.91
CA GLY A 66 26.79 -7.83 5.61
C GLY A 66 25.63 -7.07 6.28
N CYS A 67 24.39 -7.58 6.17
CA CYS A 67 23.23 -6.95 6.76
C CYS A 67 23.30 -7.12 8.27
N THR A 68 23.20 -6.01 9.01
CA THR A 68 23.25 -6.00 10.48
C THR A 68 21.88 -5.96 11.12
N ALA A 69 20.84 -5.66 10.33
CA ALA A 69 19.46 -5.72 10.79
C ALA A 69 19.00 -7.18 10.88
N HIS A 70 18.61 -7.60 12.08
CA HIS A 70 18.08 -8.93 12.33
C HIS A 70 16.81 -8.85 13.19
N PRO A 71 15.67 -8.41 12.62
CA PRO A 71 14.38 -8.54 13.27
C PRO A 71 14.07 -10.00 13.65
N ASP A 72 13.19 -10.16 14.64
CA ASP A 72 12.63 -11.43 15.05
C ASP A 72 11.48 -11.81 14.12
N PRO A 73 11.61 -12.88 13.31
CA PRO A 73 10.57 -13.31 12.38
C PRO A 73 9.24 -13.62 13.08
N THR A 74 9.25 -14.00 14.36
CA THR A 74 8.01 -14.33 15.09
C THR A 74 7.15 -13.10 15.40
N GLN A 75 7.71 -11.90 15.24
CA GLN A 75 7.03 -10.62 15.48
C GLN A 75 6.73 -9.87 14.17
N ALA A 76 7.37 -10.25 13.06
CA ALA A 76 7.08 -9.72 11.74
C ALA A 76 5.74 -10.27 11.21
N PHE A 77 5.04 -9.47 10.40
CA PHE A 77 3.85 -9.92 9.70
C PHE A 77 4.26 -11.02 8.71
N ASP A 78 3.55 -12.16 8.72
CA ASP A 78 3.86 -13.38 7.96
C ASP A 78 5.33 -13.88 8.04
N GLY A 79 6.11 -13.38 9.00
CA GLY A 79 7.48 -13.81 9.26
C GLY A 79 8.54 -13.20 8.36
N THR A 80 8.21 -12.17 7.56
CA THR A 80 9.07 -11.64 6.50
C THR A 80 9.29 -10.14 6.62
N TRP A 81 10.38 -9.68 6.01
CA TRP A 81 10.71 -8.26 5.86
C TRP A 81 11.68 -8.06 4.69
N HIS A 82 11.75 -6.83 4.19
CA HIS A 82 12.75 -6.36 3.25
C HIS A 82 13.48 -5.17 3.87
N ASP A 83 14.80 -5.22 3.90
CA ASP A 83 15.63 -4.12 4.39
C ASP A 83 16.51 -3.51 3.29
N SER A 84 16.78 -2.21 3.45
CA SER A 84 17.68 -1.41 2.62
C SER A 84 18.36 -0.39 3.53
N SER A 85 19.62 -0.06 3.21
CA SER A 85 20.37 0.99 3.89
C SER A 85 20.93 1.96 2.87
N PHE A 86 20.70 3.25 3.10
CA PHE A 86 21.35 4.30 2.34
C PHE A 86 22.77 4.53 2.88
N ASP A 87 23.78 4.30 2.05
CA ASP A 87 25.18 4.60 2.37
C ASP A 87 25.79 5.56 1.33
N PRO A 88 25.92 6.86 1.67
CA PRO A 88 26.46 7.86 0.76
C PRO A 88 27.95 7.63 0.41
N ALA A 89 28.68 6.82 1.18
CA ALA A 89 30.07 6.47 0.89
C ALA A 89 30.19 5.43 -0.22
N ILE A 90 29.17 4.57 -0.41
CA ILE A 90 29.12 3.56 -1.47
C ILE A 90 28.42 4.13 -2.72
N GLY A 91 27.41 4.98 -2.53
CA GLY A 91 26.74 5.68 -3.61
C GLY A 91 25.53 6.49 -3.16
N ASN A 92 25.10 7.42 -4.01
CA ASN A 92 23.93 8.26 -3.72
C ASN A 92 22.63 7.67 -4.32
N THR A 93 22.48 6.36 -4.26
CA THR A 93 21.31 5.67 -4.83
C THR A 93 20.18 5.68 -3.82
N VAL A 94 19.08 6.35 -4.18
CA VAL A 94 17.84 6.30 -3.42
C VAL A 94 17.14 4.98 -3.71
N THR A 95 16.74 4.28 -2.66
CA THR A 95 15.94 3.07 -2.73
C THR A 95 14.49 3.41 -2.43
N TYR A 96 13.55 2.81 -3.14
CA TYR A 96 12.13 3.08 -2.95
C TYR A 96 11.29 1.83 -3.16
N VAL A 97 10.07 1.87 -2.65
CA VAL A 97 9.09 0.79 -2.73
C VAL A 97 7.91 1.29 -3.53
N TYR A 98 7.49 0.56 -4.55
CA TYR A 98 6.34 0.94 -5.38
C TYR A 98 5.18 -0.03 -5.16
N VAL A 99 4.00 0.52 -4.84
CA VAL A 99 2.78 -0.25 -4.56
C VAL A 99 1.59 0.36 -5.30
N PRO A 100 1.10 -0.27 -6.37
CA PRO A 100 -0.17 0.11 -6.98
C PRO A 100 -1.34 -0.45 -6.16
N PHE A 101 -2.35 0.38 -5.89
CA PHE A 101 -3.55 -0.05 -5.17
C PHE A 101 -4.80 0.67 -5.67
N THR A 102 -5.96 0.03 -5.57
CA THR A 102 -7.25 0.68 -5.82
C THR A 102 -8.01 0.79 -4.51
N GLY A 103 -8.33 2.02 -4.08
CA GLY A 103 -9.05 2.22 -2.82
C GLY A 103 -9.19 3.67 -2.42
N THR A 104 -9.58 3.87 -1.17
CA THR A 104 -9.79 5.19 -0.55
C THR A 104 -8.86 5.44 0.64
N ALA A 105 -8.04 4.45 1.00
CA ALA A 105 -7.13 4.53 2.13
C ALA A 105 -5.92 3.61 1.92
N ILE A 106 -4.82 3.94 2.57
CA ILE A 106 -3.62 3.12 2.65
C ILE A 106 -2.96 3.28 4.02
N TYR A 107 -2.44 2.18 4.54
CA TYR A 107 -1.72 2.11 5.80
C TYR A 107 -0.42 1.36 5.52
N VAL A 108 0.71 1.97 5.85
CA VAL A 108 2.04 1.37 5.71
C VAL A 108 2.59 1.15 7.10
N PHE A 109 2.90 -0.11 7.39
CA PHE A 109 3.50 -0.52 8.65
C PHE A 109 4.94 -0.96 8.41
N GLY A 110 5.83 -0.61 9.33
CA GLY A 110 7.24 -0.96 9.26
C GLY A 110 7.75 -1.57 10.57
N ILE A 111 8.93 -2.18 10.47
CA ILE A 111 9.76 -2.56 11.61
C ILE A 111 10.79 -1.44 11.80
N VAL A 112 10.83 -0.87 13.00
CA VAL A 112 11.69 0.27 13.31
C VAL A 112 12.83 -0.19 14.20
N ALA A 113 14.05 0.03 13.72
CA ALA A 113 15.27 -0.14 14.51
C ALA A 113 15.67 1.18 15.20
N HIS A 114 16.48 1.08 16.25
CA HIS A 114 16.88 2.22 17.07
C HIS A 114 18.40 2.34 17.27
N THR A 115 19.18 1.46 16.65
CA THR A 115 20.63 1.39 16.86
C THR A 115 21.34 2.66 16.41
N SER A 116 22.29 3.13 17.21
CA SER A 116 23.22 4.20 16.85
C SER A 116 24.58 3.67 16.37
N ALA A 117 24.79 2.35 16.39
CA ALA A 117 25.98 1.72 15.81
C ALA A 117 25.92 1.76 14.28
N SER A 118 27.05 1.63 13.58
CA SER A 118 27.08 1.65 12.10
C SER A 118 26.63 0.30 11.51
N PRO A 119 25.74 0.28 10.49
CA PRO A 119 24.93 1.40 10.00
C PRO A 119 23.86 1.79 11.04
N ASN A 120 23.67 3.10 11.24
CA ASN A 120 22.70 3.58 12.23
C ASN A 120 21.28 3.46 11.68
N ALA A 121 20.30 3.41 12.59
CA ALA A 121 18.88 3.28 12.25
C ALA A 121 18.21 4.65 12.05
N ASN A 122 18.91 5.65 11.50
CA ASN A 122 18.26 6.89 11.13
C ASN A 122 17.28 6.64 9.98
N ALA A 123 15.99 6.82 10.25
CA ALA A 123 14.96 6.75 9.22
C ALA A 123 14.65 8.14 8.68
N ASP A 124 14.67 8.29 7.36
CA ASP A 124 14.22 9.46 6.64
C ASP A 124 13.55 9.00 5.34
N GLN A 125 12.24 8.93 5.35
CA GLN A 125 11.41 8.40 4.27
C GLN A 125 10.39 9.44 3.84
N GLN A 126 10.19 9.57 2.54
CA GLN A 126 9.11 10.35 1.96
C GLN A 126 8.09 9.42 1.33
N PHE A 127 6.81 9.75 1.48
CA PHE A 127 5.71 9.01 0.89
C PHE A 127 5.05 9.85 -0.18
N LEU A 128 4.93 9.25 -1.36
CA LEU A 128 4.30 9.85 -2.51
C LEU A 128 3.05 9.06 -2.89
N ILE A 129 1.97 9.76 -3.20
CA ILE A 129 0.81 9.19 -3.88
C ILE A 129 0.70 9.88 -5.22
N ASP A 130 0.70 9.10 -6.29
CA ASP A 130 0.59 9.59 -7.67
C ASP A 130 1.65 10.67 -7.98
N SER A 131 2.89 10.39 -7.54
CA SER A 131 4.08 11.26 -7.67
C SER A 131 4.00 12.59 -6.91
N GLN A 132 3.04 12.76 -6.00
CA GLN A 132 2.96 13.91 -5.10
C GLN A 132 3.38 13.52 -3.69
N VAL A 133 4.28 14.30 -3.08
CA VAL A 133 4.66 14.10 -1.67
C VAL A 133 3.46 14.39 -0.79
N VAL A 134 3.05 13.40 -0.01
CA VAL A 134 1.87 13.41 0.86
C VAL A 134 2.21 13.09 2.31
N GLY A 135 3.42 12.62 2.59
CA GLY A 135 3.87 12.32 3.94
C GLY A 135 5.38 12.16 4.04
N GLN A 136 5.85 12.13 5.28
CA GLN A 136 7.23 11.81 5.61
C GLN A 136 7.26 11.06 6.94
N PHE A 137 8.23 10.17 7.08
CA PHE A 137 8.56 9.50 8.34
C PHE A 137 10.03 9.73 8.65
N GLN A 138 10.29 10.39 9.79
CA GLN A 138 11.62 10.72 10.24
C GLN A 138 11.81 10.24 11.68
N LEU A 139 12.89 9.51 11.92
CA LEU A 139 13.22 9.01 13.25
C LEU A 139 14.73 9.00 13.45
N GLN A 140 15.17 9.63 14.54
CA GLN A 140 16.56 9.61 14.96
C GLN A 140 16.82 8.37 15.85
N PRO A 141 17.98 7.69 15.70
CA PRO A 141 18.30 6.51 16.48
C PRO A 141 18.50 6.88 17.96
N THR A 142 17.91 6.09 18.86
CA THR A 142 18.01 6.29 20.32
C THR A 142 19.19 5.56 20.95
N GLY A 143 19.84 4.64 20.21
CA GLY A 143 20.88 3.74 20.70
C GLY A 143 20.35 2.42 21.26
N SER A 144 19.03 2.23 21.31
CA SER A 144 18.41 0.95 21.70
C SER A 144 18.68 -0.15 20.66
N THR A 145 18.85 -1.38 21.14
CA THR A 145 18.93 -2.59 20.29
C THR A 145 17.58 -3.28 20.10
N VAL A 146 16.51 -2.72 20.67
CA VAL A 146 15.15 -3.25 20.55
C VAL A 146 14.52 -2.74 19.26
N TYR A 147 13.78 -3.62 18.57
CA TYR A 147 12.97 -3.28 17.41
C TYR A 147 11.52 -3.04 17.83
N ASP A 148 10.88 -2.04 17.22
CA ASP A 148 9.43 -1.87 17.30
C ASP A 148 8.79 -2.44 16.03
N TYR A 149 7.77 -3.29 16.21
CA TYR A 149 7.04 -3.94 15.12
C TYR A 149 5.67 -3.29 14.94
N ASN A 150 5.10 -3.43 13.73
CA ASN A 150 3.78 -2.90 13.39
C ASN A 150 3.66 -1.38 13.63
N VAL A 151 4.75 -0.63 13.41
CA VAL A 151 4.74 0.82 13.55
C VAL A 151 4.09 1.44 12.32
N PRO A 152 3.02 2.23 12.44
CA PRO A 152 2.44 2.94 11.30
C PRO A 152 3.41 4.06 10.86
N ILE A 153 4.10 3.85 9.75
CA ILE A 153 5.05 4.83 9.19
C ILE A 153 4.37 5.80 8.22
N TYR A 154 3.25 5.39 7.63
CA TYR A 154 2.37 6.27 6.85
C TYR A 154 0.93 5.80 6.90
N VAL A 155 0.00 6.74 7.05
CA VAL A 155 -1.44 6.48 7.06
C VAL A 155 -2.14 7.57 6.27
N ASN A 156 -3.02 7.18 5.36
CA ASN A 156 -3.93 8.09 4.68
C ASN A 156 -5.30 7.43 4.54
N GLU A 157 -6.32 8.02 5.17
CA GLU A 157 -7.67 7.46 5.26
C GLU A 157 -8.67 8.17 4.33
N SER A 158 -8.21 9.14 3.54
CA SER A 158 -9.08 10.09 2.83
C SER A 158 -8.64 10.33 1.39
N LEU A 159 -8.41 9.25 0.65
CA LEU A 159 -8.15 9.29 -0.79
C LEU A 159 -9.46 9.22 -1.58
N PRO A 160 -9.56 9.92 -2.73
CA PRO A 160 -10.63 9.68 -3.70
C PRO A 160 -10.63 8.19 -4.10
N ASN A 161 -11.80 7.57 -4.24
CA ASN A 161 -11.83 6.19 -4.70
C ASN A 161 -11.28 6.07 -6.12
N GLY A 162 -10.16 5.38 -6.28
CA GLY A 162 -9.50 5.22 -7.57
C GLY A 162 -8.25 4.35 -7.51
N LEU A 163 -7.60 4.21 -8.67
CA LEU A 163 -6.26 3.62 -8.76
C LEU A 163 -5.24 4.68 -8.33
N HIS A 164 -4.36 4.28 -7.42
CA HIS A 164 -3.28 5.09 -6.88
C HIS A 164 -1.96 4.33 -6.92
N ASN A 165 -0.87 5.08 -6.93
CA ASN A 165 0.48 4.56 -6.80
C ASN A 165 1.14 5.14 -5.55
N LEU A 166 1.46 4.29 -4.58
CA LEU A 166 2.35 4.64 -3.48
C LEU A 166 3.81 4.48 -3.94
N THR A 167 4.66 5.45 -3.61
CA THR A 167 6.12 5.38 -3.74
C THR A 167 6.81 5.95 -2.51
#